data_AF-W4UUT1-F1
#
_entry.id   AF-W4UUT1-F1
#
_cell.length_a   1.000
_cell.length_b   1.000
_cell.length_c   1.000
_cell.angle_alpha   90.00
_cell.angle_beta   90.00
_cell.angle_gamma   90.00
#
_symmetry.space_group_name_H-M   'P 1'
#
loop_
_entity.id
_entity.type
_entity.pdbx_description
1 polymer ?
#
loop_
_entity_poly.entity_id
_entity_poly.type
_entity_poly.pdbx_seq_one_letter_code
_entity_poly.pdbx_strand_id
1 'polypeptide(L)' 'MIQIEQIRNYFPAQIRGNSGFDKHILKEYLQLMILDYLSSTPSIQKMTFIGGTNLRLVKGIDRRTLTLYKLVQDR' A
#
# COMPACT_ATOMS: atom_id res chain seq x y z
N MET A 1 -19.81 5.02 -1.50
CA MET A 1 -18.79 4.60 -2.48
C MET A 1 -17.61 5.56 -2.36
N ILE A 2 -16.38 5.05 -2.38
CA ILE A 2 -15.18 5.89 -2.36
C ILE A 2 -15.04 6.58 -3.72
N GLN A 3 -14.88 7.91 -3.74
CA GLN A 3 -14.65 8.69 -4.96
C GLN A 3 -13.15 8.88 -5.19
N ILE A 4 -12.69 8.69 -6.42
CA ILE A 4 -11.25 8.77 -6.76
C ILE A 4 -10.72 10.19 -6.54
N GLU A 5 -11.57 11.20 -6.72
CA GLU A 5 -11.27 12.61 -6.48
C GLU A 5 -10.84 12.88 -5.04
N GLN A 6 -11.45 12.17 -4.08
CA GLN A 6 -11.11 12.27 -2.65
C GLN A 6 -9.74 11.67 -2.36
N ILE A 7 -9.35 10.63 -3.10
CA ILE A 7 -8.07 9.92 -2.92
C ILE A 7 -6.92 10.65 -3.60
N ARG A 8 -7.16 11.26 -4.77
CA ARG A 8 -6.11 11.93 -5.57
C ARG A 8 -5.32 12.95 -4.75
N ASN A 9 -5.95 13.60 -3.77
CA ASN A 9 -5.29 14.58 -2.90
C ASN A 9 -4.18 14.01 -1.99
N TYR A 10 -4.08 12.69 -1.84
CA TYR A 10 -2.98 12.04 -1.11
C TYR A 10 -1.74 11.77 -1.98
N PHE A 11 -1.83 11.92 -3.30
CA PHE A 11 -0.75 11.61 -4.23
C PHE A 11 -0.01 12.88 -4.70
N PRO A 12 1.21 12.81 -5.24
CA PRO A 12 1.92 13.98 -5.79
C PRO A 12 1.19 14.60 -6.98
N ALA A 13 1.33 15.92 -7.16
CA ALA A 13 0.67 16.69 -8.23
C ALA A 13 0.94 16.12 -9.64
N GLN A 14 2.13 15.54 -9.86
CA GLN A 14 2.50 14.90 -11.13
C GLN A 14 1.61 13.69 -11.48
N ILE A 15 0.98 13.06 -10.49
CA ILE A 15 0.14 11.86 -10.66
C ILE A 15 -1.36 12.22 -10.66
N ARG A 16 -1.76 13.25 -9.89
CA ARG A 16 -3.18 13.66 -9.73
C ARG A 16 -3.87 14.02 -11.04
N GLY A 17 -3.16 14.69 -11.95
CA GLY A 17 -3.73 15.23 -13.18
C GLY A 17 -3.80 14.22 -14.34
N ASN A 18 -3.27 13.00 -14.16
CA ASN A 18 -3.21 12.02 -15.23
C ASN A 18 -4.09 10.81 -14.91
N SER A 19 -5.23 10.72 -15.58
CA SER A 19 -6.22 9.65 -15.43
C SER A 19 -5.67 8.26 -15.75
N GLY A 20 -4.56 8.16 -16.49
CA GLY A 20 -3.84 6.91 -16.71
C GLY A 20 -3.33 6.26 -15.41
N PHE A 21 -3.21 7.02 -14.32
CA PHE A 21 -2.80 6.50 -13.02
C PHE A 21 -3.94 6.13 -12.08
N ASP A 22 -5.21 6.38 -12.43
CA ASP A 22 -6.34 6.16 -11.51
C ASP A 22 -6.42 4.73 -10.99
N LYS A 23 -6.19 3.75 -11.87
CA LYS A 23 -6.12 2.33 -11.50
C LYS A 23 -4.99 2.04 -10.50
N HIS A 24 -3.86 2.71 -10.66
CA HIS A 24 -2.70 2.55 -9.77
C HIS A 24 -2.94 3.23 -8.42
N ILE A 25 -3.49 4.45 -8.44
CA ILE A 25 -3.91 5.20 -7.24
C ILE A 25 -4.88 4.36 -6.42
N LEU A 26 -5.92 3.81 -7.06
CA LEU A 26 -6.92 3.01 -6.37
C LEU A 26 -6.31 1.73 -5.78
N LYS A 27 -5.44 1.05 -6.54
CA LYS A 27 -4.74 -0.15 -6.07
C LYS A 27 -3.88 0.14 -4.84
N GLU A 28 -3.12 1.23 -4.87
CA GLU A 28 -2.25 1.66 -3.79
C GLU A 28 -3.06 2.00 -2.53
N TYR A 29 -4.14 2.77 -2.72
CA TYR A 29 -5.02 3.19 -1.64
C TYR A 29 -5.67 1.99 -0.94
N LEU A 30 -6.19 1.03 -1.70
CA LEU A 30 -6.77 -0.20 -1.13
C LEU A 30 -5.75 -1.00 -0.34
N GLN A 31 -4.51 -1.08 -0.81
CA GLN A 31 -3.46 -1.81 -0.10
C GLN A 31 -3.04 -1.14 1.19
N LEU A 32 -3.00 0.19 1.22
CA LEU A 32 -2.78 0.94 2.46
C LEU A 32 -3.94 0.77 3.43
N MET A 33 -5.19 0.76 2.96
CA MET A 33 -6.33 0.46 3.83
C MET A 33 -6.29 -0.98 4.39
N ILE A 34 -5.90 -1.95 3.57
CA ILE A 34 -5.70 -3.34 4.03
C ILE A 34 -4.57 -3.38 5.07
N LEU A 35 -3.47 -2.66 4.85
CA LEU A 35 -2.36 -2.58 5.79
C LEU A 35 -2.79 -1.96 7.12
N ASP A 36 -3.55 -0.87 7.07
CA ASP A 36 -4.09 -0.17 8.23
C ASP A 36 -5.00 -1.10 9.05
N TYR A 37 -5.93 -1.77 8.38
CA TYR A 37 -6.75 -2.82 8.99
C TYR A 37 -5.91 -3.93 9.62
N LEU A 38 -4.96 -4.51 8.87
CA LEU A 38 -4.10 -5.58 9.37
C LEU A 38 -3.26 -5.12 10.57
N SER A 39 -2.80 -3.86 10.59
CA SER A 39 -2.05 -3.29 11.70
C SER A 39 -2.84 -3.26 13.01
N SER A 40 -4.17 -3.15 12.93
CA SER A 40 -5.09 -3.22 14.07
C SER A 40 -5.39 -4.65 14.53
N THR A 41 -4.99 -5.67 13.76
CA THR A 41 -5.24 -7.07 14.10
C THR A 41 -4.05 -7.71 14.84
N PRO A 42 -4.29 -8.56 15.85
CA PRO A 42 -3.22 -9.29 16.55
C PRO A 42 -2.34 -10.15 15.63
N SER A 43 -2.87 -10.58 14.49
CA SER A 43 -2.19 -11.42 13.49
C SER A 43 -1.00 -10.75 12.81
N ILE A 44 -0.86 -9.42 12.92
CA ILE A 44 0.25 -8.67 12.30
C ILE A 44 1.63 -9.11 12.82
N GLN A 45 1.70 -9.59 14.07
CA GLN A 45 2.94 -10.07 14.69
C GLN A 45 3.49 -11.32 14.00
N LYS A 46 2.65 -12.06 13.28
CA LYS A 46 3.02 -13.27 12.53
C LYS A 46 3.23 -12.99 11.03
N MET A 47 3.20 -11.72 10.64
CA MET A 47 3.27 -11.32 9.23
C MET A 47 4.52 -10.50 8.98
N THR A 48 5.30 -10.92 7.98
CA THR A 48 6.48 -10.17 7.53
C THR A 48 6.19 -9.56 6.17
N PHE A 49 6.34 -8.23 6.08
CA PHE A 49 6.29 -7.54 4.81
C PHE A 49 7.52 -7.90 3.96
N ILE A 50 7.30 -8.28 2.71
CA ILE A 50 8.37 -8.61 1.76
C ILE A 50 8.29 -7.71 0.52
N GLY A 51 9.39 -7.63 -0.24
CA GLY A 51 9.42 -6.88 -1.50
C GLY A 51 9.59 -5.36 -1.32
N GLY A 52 9.26 -4.62 -2.39
CA GLY A 52 9.45 -3.15 -2.47
C GLY A 52 8.60 -2.38 -1.46
N THR A 53 7.43 -2.88 -1.10
CA THR A 53 6.55 -2.30 -0.08
C THR A 53 7.23 -2.20 1.28
N ASN A 54 7.95 -3.26 1.72
CA ASN A 54 8.69 -3.24 2.99
C ASN A 54 9.85 -2.24 2.95
N LEU A 55 10.59 -2.18 1.83
CA LEU A 55 11.66 -1.21 1.64
C LEU A 55 11.14 0.24 1.67
N ARG A 56 9.96 0.50 1.11
CA ARG A 56 9.36 1.83 1.15
C ARG A 56 8.85 2.21 2.53
N LEU A 57 8.13 1.30 3.21
CA LEU A 57 7.51 1.59 4.50
C LEU A 57 8.52 1.62 5.66
N VAL A 58 9.50 0.71 5.67
CA VAL A 58 10.47 0.59 6.78
C VAL A 58 11.76 1.36 6.50
N LYS A 59 12.21 1.41 5.24
CA LYS A 59 13.51 2.01 4.88
C LYS A 59 13.40 3.34 4.12
N GLY A 60 12.20 3.80 3.79
CA GLY A 60 11.99 5.04 3.02
C GLY A 60 12.51 4.97 1.58
N ILE A 61 12.86 3.79 1.07
CA ILE A 61 13.38 3.63 -0.29
C ILE A 61 12.20 3.50 -1.24
N ASP A 62 11.99 4.50 -2.10
CA ASP A 62 10.87 4.52 -3.05
C ASP A 62 11.14 3.61 -4.25
N ARG A 63 11.05 2.29 -4.03
CA ARG A 63 11.06 1.28 -5.10
C ARG A 63 9.64 0.75 -5.26
N ARG A 64 8.94 1.25 -6.30
CA ARG A 64 7.57 0.82 -6.65
C ARG A 64 7.55 -0.65 -7.02
N THR A 65 7.19 -1.52 -6.07
CA THR A 65 6.94 -2.94 -6.37
C THR A 65 5.87 -3.49 -5.46
N LEU A 66 4.77 -3.89 -6.08
CA LEU A 66 3.56 -4.42 -5.47
C LEU A 66 3.75 -5.91 -5.14
N THR A 67 4.36 -6.20 -4.01
CA THR A 67 4.30 -7.54 -3.41
C THR A 67 4.11 -7.33 -1.92
N LEU A 68 3.07 -7.94 -1.37
CA LEU A 68 2.56 -7.50 -0.08
C LEU A 68 2.88 -8.45 1.05
N TYR A 69 2.62 -9.76 0.99
CA TYR A 69 2.66 -10.54 2.22
C TYR A 69 3.20 -11.96 2.02
N LYS A 70 3.99 -12.42 2.99
CA LYS A 70 4.18 -13.85 3.27
C LYS A 70 3.72 -14.11 4.70
N LEU A 71 2.71 -14.96 4.86
CA LEU A 71 2.39 -15.54 6.16
C LEU A 71 3.58 -16.40 6.58
N VAL A 72 4.24 -16.01 7.67
CA VAL A 72 5.20 -16.88 8.32
C VAL A 72 4.36 -17.78 9.22
N GLN A 73 4.00 -18.97 8.72
CA GLN A 73 3.60 -20.03 9.63
C GLN A 73 4.84 -20.42 10.44
N ASP A 74 4.73 -20.29 11.76
CA ASP A 74 5.73 -20.77 12.71
C ASP A 74 6.16 -22.21 12.33
N ARG A 75 7.47 -22.41 12.32
CA ARG A 75 8.09 -23.75 12.41
C ARG A 75 8.20 -24.15 13.87
#